data_AF-A0A413QMU9-F1
#
_entry.id   AF-A0A413QMU9-F1
#
_cell.length_a   1.000
_cell.length_b   1.000
_cell.length_c   1.000
_cell.angle_alpha   90.00
_cell.angle_beta   90.00
_cell.angle_gamma   90.00
#
_symmetry.space_group_name_H-M   'P 1'
#
loop_
_entity.id
_entity.type
_entity.pdbx_description
1 polymer ?
#
loop_
_entity_poly.entity_id
_entity_poly.type
_entity_poly.pdbx_seq_one_letter_code
_entity_poly.pdbx_strand_id
1 'polypeptide(L)' 'MIEMSTFIAKKIIEKADRSTEEGQKKYRAYFVKTGLYKKWKEEVDTILKTDGYEDAIVEA' A
#
# COMPACT_ATOMS: atom_id res chain seq x y z
N MET A 1 16.95 8.66 -4.58
CA MET A 1 15.85 8.25 -5.47
C MET A 1 14.65 7.93 -4.60
N ILE A 2 13.46 8.41 -4.94
CA ILE A 2 12.24 7.89 -4.29
C ILE A 2 11.90 6.62 -5.06
N GLU A 3 12.14 5.46 -4.45
CA GLU A 3 11.76 4.17 -5.03
C GLU A 3 10.23 4.12 -5.22
N MET A 4 9.76 3.51 -6.30
CA MET A 4 8.32 3.43 -6.62
C MET A 4 7.51 2.80 -5.48
N SER A 5 8.10 1.84 -4.76
CA SER A 5 7.55 1.27 -3.53
C SER A 5 7.29 2.33 -2.46
N THR A 6 8.24 3.24 -2.21
CA THR A 6 8.04 4.36 -1.27
C THR A 6 6.91 5.28 -1.70
N PHE A 7 6.80 5.58 -3.01
CA PHE A 7 5.70 6.41 -3.51
C PHE A 7 4.34 5.76 -3.31
N ILE A 8 4.22 4.46 -3.62
CA ILE A 8 2.98 3.70 -3.46
C ILE A 8 2.60 3.61 -1.97
N ALA A 9 3.56 3.25 -1.10
CA ALA A 9 3.34 3.14 0.34
C ALA A 9 2.84 4.47 0.91
N LYS A 10 3.48 5.60 0.59
CA LYS A 10 3.02 6.94 1.03
C LYS A 10 1.58 7.23 0.60
N LYS A 11 1.17 6.80 -0.58
CA LYS A 11 -0.22 6.99 -1.06
C LYS A 11 -1.23 6.12 -0.34
N ILE A 12 -0.82 4.96 0.16
CA ILE A 12 -1.66 4.09 0.99
C ILE A 12 -1.75 4.65 2.40
N ILE A 13 -0.63 5.07 2.99
CA ILE A 13 -0.54 5.72 4.31
C ILE A 13 -1.41 6.97 4.36
N GLU A 14 -1.29 7.89 3.39
CA GLU A 14 -2.10 9.12 3.31
C GLU A 14 -3.63 8.85 3.29
N LYS A 15 -4.03 7.66 2.86
CA LYS A 15 -5.43 7.21 2.86
C LYS A 15 -5.80 6.48 4.15
N ALA A 16 -4.90 5.64 4.66
CA ALA A 16 -5.08 4.94 5.93
C ALA A 16 -5.16 5.91 7.12
N ASP A 17 -4.44 7.03 7.08
CA ASP A 17 -4.54 8.15 8.03
C ASP A 17 -5.96 8.72 8.15
N ARG A 18 -6.77 8.60 7.09
CA ARG A 18 -8.17 9.05 7.10
C ARG A 18 -9.09 7.97 7.62
N SER A 19 -8.91 6.73 7.15
CA SER A 19 -9.53 5.53 7.67
C SER A 19 -8.83 4.28 7.13
N THR A 20 -8.81 3.21 7.92
CA THR A 20 -8.30 1.89 7.51
C THR A 20 -8.93 1.44 6.18
N GLU A 21 -10.24 1.61 6.03
CA GLU A 21 -11.00 1.24 4.83
C GLU A 21 -10.49 1.95 3.56
N GLU A 22 -10.17 3.24 3.65
CA GLU A 22 -9.63 4.00 2.51
C GLU A 22 -8.19 3.57 2.17
N GLY A 23 -7.38 3.25 3.18
CA GLY A 23 -6.07 2.62 3.00
C GLY A 23 -6.17 1.29 2.25
N GLN A 24 -7.05 0.40 2.71
CA GLN A 24 -7.30 -0.90 2.08
C GLN A 24 -7.83 -0.77 0.65
N LYS A 25 -8.75 0.16 0.39
CA LYS A 25 -9.26 0.44 -0.96
C LYS A 25 -8.13 0.89 -1.89
N LYS A 26 -7.20 1.70 -1.40
CA LYS A 26 -6.04 2.16 -2.15
C LYS A 26 -5.05 1.02 -2.41
N TYR A 27 -4.80 0.17 -1.41
CA TYR A 27 -3.99 -1.05 -1.55
C TYR A 27 -4.55 -1.97 -2.64
N ARG A 28 -5.85 -2.27 -2.61
CA ARG A 28 -6.53 -3.11 -3.63
C ARG A 28 -6.38 -2.52 -5.04
N ALA A 29 -6.45 -1.20 -5.19
CA ALA A 29 -6.27 -0.56 -6.50
C ALA A 29 -4.88 -0.82 -7.10
N TYR A 30 -3.83 -0.85 -6.28
CA TYR A 30 -2.45 -1.07 -6.75
C TYR A 30 -2.11 -2.54 -6.99
N PHE A 31 -2.58 -3.47 -6.13
CA PHE A 31 -2.07 -4.85 -6.13
C PHE A 31 -3.10 -5.92 -6.49
N VAL A 32 -4.39 -5.63 -6.32
CA VAL A 32 -5.47 -6.60 -6.58
C VAL A 32 -6.10 -6.33 -7.93
N LYS A 33 -6.59 -5.10 -8.15
CA LYS A 33 -7.34 -4.73 -9.36
C LYS A 33 -6.44 -4.60 -10.58
N THR A 34 -5.16 -4.33 -10.39
CA THR A 34 -4.21 -4.13 -11.49
C THR A 34 -2.91 -4.90 -11.24
N GLY A 35 -2.34 -5.45 -12.32
CA GLY A 35 -1.06 -6.16 -12.26
C GLY A 35 0.17 -5.25 -12.38
N LEU A 36 -0.05 -3.96 -12.70
CA LEU A 36 1.00 -3.02 -13.08
C LEU A 36 2.06 -2.87 -11.99
N TYR A 37 1.64 -2.91 -10.72
CA TYR A 37 2.51 -2.65 -9.59
C TYR A 37 2.92 -3.89 -8.79
N LYS A 38 2.61 -5.10 -9.28
CA LYS A 38 2.86 -6.36 -8.55
C LYS A 38 4.31 -6.53 -8.10
N LYS A 39 5.29 -6.12 -8.91
CA LYS A 39 6.71 -6.26 -8.58
C LYS A 39 7.19 -5.44 -7.38
N TRP A 40 6.41 -4.46 -6.92
CA TRP A 40 6.73 -3.63 -5.76
C TRP A 40 5.93 -4.03 -4.51
N LYS A 41 5.07 -5.06 -4.59
CA LYS A 41 4.18 -5.44 -3.47
C LYS A 41 4.98 -5.76 -2.21
N GLU A 42 6.00 -6.60 -2.30
CA GLU A 42 6.77 -7.06 -1.14
C GLU A 42 7.47 -5.91 -0.41
N GLU A 43 8.08 -4.97 -1.16
CA GLU A 43 8.67 -3.77 -0.58
C GLU A 43 7.63 -2.84 0.05
N VAL A 44 6.47 -2.67 -0.61
CA VAL A 44 5.39 -1.83 -0.07
C VAL A 44 4.81 -2.44 1.20
N ASP A 45 4.58 -3.75 1.23
CA ASP A 45 4.11 -4.46 2.42
C ASP A 45 5.11 -4.31 3.58
N THR A 46 6.41 -4.37 3.29
CA THR A 46 7.47 -4.14 4.28
C THR A 46 7.42 -2.73 4.85
N ILE A 47 7.26 -1.71 3.99
CA ILE A 47 7.14 -0.31 4.43
C ILE A 47 5.89 -0.12 5.28
N LEU A 48 4.73 -0.60 4.82
CA LEU A 48 3.48 -0.47 5.56
C LEU A 48 3.54 -1.15 6.94
N LYS A 49 4.13 -2.35 7.03
CA LYS A 49 4.36 -3.02 8.33
C LYS A 49 5.31 -2.24 9.23
N THR A 50 6.41 -1.74 8.68
CA THR A 50 7.40 -0.96 9.43
C THR A 50 6.80 0.33 10.00
N ASP A 51 5.92 0.96 9.23
CA ASP A 51 5.28 2.22 9.60
C ASP A 51 3.97 2.03 10.41
N GLY A 52 3.57 0.79 10.71
CA GLY A 52 2.39 0.48 11.53
C GLY A 52 1.03 0.48 10.81
N TYR A 53 1.03 0.38 9.48
CA TYR A 53 -0.17 0.35 8.62
C TYR A 53 -0.48 -1.06 8.10
N GLU A 54 -0.20 -2.10 8.88
CA GLU A 54 -0.46 -3.49 8.49
C GLU A 54 -1.94 -3.76 8.16
N ASP A 55 -2.87 -3.07 8.83
CA ASP A 55 -4.31 -3.18 8.59
C ASP A 55 -4.75 -2.71 7.20
N ALA A 56 -3.91 -1.93 6.49
CA ALA A 56 -4.16 -1.52 5.12
C ALA A 56 -3.81 -2.61 4.10
N ILE A 57 -3.00 -3.59 4.48
CA ILE A 57 -2.59 -4.72 3.62
C ILE A 57 -3.72 -5.73 3.58
N VAL A 58 -4.37 -5.82 2.42
CA VAL A 58 -5.51 -6.73 2.23
C VAL A 58 -5.29 -7.60 1.02
N GLU A 59 -5.15 -8.89 1.28
CA GLU A 59 -5.26 -9.92 0.25
C GLU A 59 -6.76 -10.07 -0.03
N ALA A 60 -7.21 -9.45 -1.12
CA ALA A 60 -8.56 -9.70 -1.61
C ALA A 60 -8.62 -11.09 -2.27
#